data_AF-A0A8T1XDZ9-F1
#
_entry.id   AF-A0A8T1XDZ9-F1
#
_cell.length_a   1.000
_cell.length_b   1.000
_cell.length_c   1.000
_cell.angle_alpha   90.00
_cell.angle_beta   90.00
_cell.angle_gamma   90.00
#
_symmetry.space_group_name_H-M   'P 1'
#
loop_
_entity.id
_entity.type
_entity.pdbx_description
1 polymer ?
#
loop_
_entity_poly.entity_id
_entity_poly.type
_entity_poly.pdbx_seq_one_letter_code
_entity_poly.pdbx_strand_id
1 'polypeptide(L)'
;MTTLQLITFAAFVIILNGVSAVTTTPLSLPSEPRNLSVVSCTGGAVVLTWLPPLDLGGGDITTYDVSFFAVLEPNVQLQQQVTGISPTATNVTAKVVNLLANSTYGFSVSAVNDLLQGTEAAFIVNTTNASSRHP
;
A
#
# COMPACT_ATOMS: atom_id res chain seq x y z
N MET A 1 33.92 38.58 52.13
CA MET A 1 34.69 37.52 51.44
C MET A 1 33.70 36.44 51.06
N THR A 2 33.15 36.57 49.85
CA THR A 2 32.05 35.79 49.29
C THR A 2 32.61 34.55 48.62
N THR A 3 32.27 33.37 49.13
CA THR A 3 32.67 32.07 48.57
C THR A 3 31.44 31.16 48.57
N LEU A 4 31.30 30.31 47.53
CA LEU A 4 30.26 29.29 47.30
C LEU A 4 28.92 29.70 46.66
N GLN A 5 28.96 30.27 45.45
CA GLN A 5 27.83 30.25 44.51
C GLN A 5 28.15 29.60 43.15
N LEU A 6 29.39 29.12 42.93
CA LEU A 6 29.82 28.62 41.61
C LEU A 6 29.79 27.08 41.42
N ILE A 7 29.50 26.30 42.46
CA ILE A 7 29.63 24.83 42.38
C ILE A 7 28.30 24.12 42.04
N THR A 8 27.14 24.75 42.25
CA THR A 8 25.83 24.14 41.98
C THR A 8 25.33 24.27 40.54
N PHE A 9 25.88 25.16 39.72
CA PHE A 9 25.43 25.33 38.33
C PHE A 9 25.98 24.25 37.37
N ALA A 10 27.18 23.72 37.67
CA ALA A 10 27.82 22.70 36.82
C ALA A 10 27.15 21.31 36.94
N ALA A 11 26.50 20.99 38.07
CA ALA A 11 25.85 19.70 38.27
C ALA A 11 24.49 19.58 37.55
N PHE A 12 23.80 20.70 37.28
CA PHE A 12 22.47 20.69 36.64
C PHE A 12 22.54 20.51 35.11
N VAL A 13 23.71 20.72 34.49
CA VAL A 13 23.90 20.59 33.03
C VAL A 13 24.32 19.17 32.61
N ILE A 14 24.68 18.29 33.56
CA ILE A 14 25.21 16.94 33.25
C ILE A 14 24.11 15.89 33.03
N ILE A 15 22.84 16.17 33.38
CA ILE A 15 21.71 15.23 33.15
C ILE A 15 21.05 15.46 31.78
N LEU A 16 21.84 15.66 30.72
CA LEU A 16 21.34 15.55 29.34
C LEU A 16 22.27 14.75 28.41
N ASN A 17 23.29 14.05 28.93
CA ASN A 17 24.08 13.11 28.13
C ASN A 17 23.38 11.75 27.91
N GLY A 18 22.05 11.71 28.04
CA GLY A 18 21.25 10.50 27.88
C GLY A 18 19.95 10.71 27.12
N VAL A 19 19.70 11.92 26.58
CA VAL A 19 18.68 12.07 25.55
C VAL A 19 19.36 11.73 24.24
N SER A 20 19.41 10.43 23.92
CA SER A 20 19.42 10.05 22.51
C SER A 20 18.13 10.63 21.94
N ALA A 21 18.26 11.69 21.15
CA ALA A 21 17.18 12.07 20.27
C ALA A 21 16.74 10.80 19.53
N VAL A 22 15.54 10.31 19.83
CA VAL A 22 14.91 9.30 18.99
C VAL A 22 14.49 10.07 17.75
N THR A 23 15.41 10.17 16.79
CA THR A 23 15.06 10.57 15.45
C THR A 23 14.19 9.44 14.92
N THR A 24 12.87 9.62 14.96
CA THR A 24 11.97 8.79 14.16
C THR A 24 12.46 8.91 12.73
N THR A 25 12.83 7.78 12.10
CA THR A 25 13.17 7.75 10.68
C THR A 25 12.09 8.52 9.92
N PRO A 26 12.46 9.40 8.97
CA PRO A 26 11.48 10.10 8.18
C PRO A 26 10.57 9.07 7.51
N LEU A 27 9.26 9.28 7.63
CA LEU A 27 8.25 8.43 7.01
C LEU A 27 8.50 8.42 5.50
N SER A 28 8.58 7.22 4.92
CA SER A 28 8.89 6.98 3.51
C SER A 28 7.68 6.36 2.79
N LEU A 29 7.84 6.17 1.48
CA LEU A 29 6.83 5.52 0.65
C LEU A 29 6.77 4.02 0.99
N PRO A 30 5.58 3.40 1.01
CA PRO A 30 5.48 1.94 1.03
C PRO A 30 6.18 1.32 -0.20
N SER A 31 6.78 0.15 -0.02
CA SER A 31 7.24 -0.67 -1.15
C SER A 31 6.07 -1.24 -1.94
N GLU A 32 6.37 -1.94 -3.05
CA GLU A 32 5.32 -2.61 -3.82
C GLU A 32 4.61 -3.70 -3.00
N PRO A 33 3.28 -3.88 -3.20
CA PRO A 33 2.58 -5.07 -2.74
C PRO A 33 3.20 -6.34 -3.32
N ARG A 34 3.20 -7.43 -2.56
CA ARG A 34 3.89 -8.66 -2.95
C ARG A 34 2.91 -9.73 -3.42
N ASN A 35 3.37 -10.65 -4.25
CA ASN A 35 2.60 -11.82 -4.71
C ASN A 35 1.20 -11.46 -5.28
N LEU A 36 1.11 -10.34 -6.01
CA LEU A 36 -0.11 -9.96 -6.71
C LEU A 36 -0.50 -11.05 -7.72
N SER A 37 -1.72 -11.57 -7.60
CA SER A 37 -2.22 -12.68 -8.42
C SER A 37 -3.74 -12.67 -8.55
N VAL A 38 -4.26 -13.48 -9.47
CA VAL A 38 -5.69 -13.63 -9.73
C VAL A 38 -6.21 -14.88 -9.02
N VAL A 39 -7.27 -14.71 -8.24
CA VAL A 39 -7.98 -15.81 -7.57
C VAL A 39 -9.05 -16.39 -8.47
N SER A 40 -9.84 -15.52 -9.12
CA SER A 40 -10.86 -15.95 -10.08
C SER A 40 -11.14 -14.87 -11.11
N CYS A 41 -11.62 -15.29 -12.28
CA CYS A 41 -12.06 -14.40 -13.34
C CYS A 41 -13.39 -14.88 -13.91
N THR A 42 -14.19 -13.92 -14.36
CA THR A 42 -15.45 -14.12 -15.07
C THR A 42 -15.48 -13.16 -16.27
N GLY A 43 -16.52 -13.22 -17.10
CA GLY A 43 -16.68 -12.26 -18.18
C GLY A 43 -16.95 -10.82 -17.75
N GLY A 44 -17.26 -10.55 -16.47
CA GLY A 44 -17.57 -9.19 -16.01
C GLY A 44 -16.72 -8.70 -14.84
N ALA A 45 -15.85 -9.56 -14.29
CA ALA A 45 -15.13 -9.28 -13.06
C ALA A 45 -13.89 -10.16 -12.89
N VAL A 46 -12.89 -9.64 -12.18
CA VAL A 46 -11.68 -10.32 -11.75
C VAL A 46 -11.52 -10.14 -10.23
N VAL A 47 -11.17 -11.21 -9.52
CA VAL A 47 -10.81 -11.17 -8.10
C VAL A 47 -9.29 -11.29 -7.98
N LEU A 48 -8.69 -10.28 -7.38
CA LEU A 48 -7.26 -10.14 -7.14
C LEU A 48 -6.93 -10.48 -5.69
N THR A 49 -5.73 -11.00 -5.45
CA THR A 49 -5.14 -11.17 -4.12
C THR A 49 -3.68 -10.73 -4.11
N TRP A 50 -3.24 -10.16 -3.01
CA TRP A 50 -1.84 -9.79 -2.78
C TRP A 50 -1.50 -9.78 -1.30
N LEU A 51 -0.20 -9.84 -1.01
CA LEU A 51 0.36 -9.63 0.32
C LEU A 51 0.74 -8.15 0.48
N PRO A 52 0.67 -7.60 1.71
CA PRO A 52 1.16 -6.26 1.98
C PRO A 52 2.64 -6.09 1.61
N PRO A 53 3.07 -4.84 1.38
CA PRO A 53 4.48 -4.48 1.24
C PRO A 53 5.33 -5.01 2.41
N LEU A 54 6.62 -5.26 2.17
CA LEU A 54 7.55 -5.62 3.24
C LEU A 54 7.94 -4.37 4.05
N ASP A 55 8.12 -3.24 3.36
CA ASP A 55 8.36 -1.94 3.96
C ASP A 55 7.11 -1.07 3.80
N LEU A 56 6.52 -0.66 4.92
CA LEU A 56 5.32 0.18 4.94
C LEU A 56 5.66 1.68 4.93
N GLY A 57 6.95 2.02 4.92
CA GLY A 57 7.40 3.40 4.93
C GLY A 57 7.18 4.11 6.27
N GLY A 58 7.14 3.34 7.36
CA GLY A 58 6.99 3.86 8.72
C GLY A 58 5.57 4.23 9.14
N GLY A 59 4.55 4.00 8.29
CA GLY A 59 3.13 4.17 8.61
C GLY A 59 2.30 2.97 8.15
N ASP A 60 1.12 2.78 8.76
CA ASP A 60 0.22 1.70 8.36
C ASP A 60 -0.37 1.96 6.96
N ILE A 61 -0.67 0.89 6.24
CA ILE A 61 -1.35 0.99 4.94
C ILE A 61 -2.83 1.29 5.18
N THR A 62 -3.32 2.37 4.59
CA THR A 62 -4.72 2.80 4.70
C THR A 62 -5.54 2.41 3.48
N THR A 63 -4.91 2.43 2.31
CA THR A 63 -5.56 2.20 1.02
C THR A 63 -4.64 1.42 0.09
N TYR A 64 -5.20 0.62 -0.81
CA TYR A 64 -4.53 0.20 -2.03
C TYR A 64 -5.23 0.79 -3.25
N ASP A 65 -4.47 1.32 -4.19
CA ASP A 65 -4.99 1.74 -5.49
C ASP A 65 -4.76 0.63 -6.51
N VAL A 66 -5.85 0.13 -7.08
CA VAL A 66 -5.83 -0.89 -8.15
C VAL A 66 -6.04 -0.17 -9.47
N SER A 67 -5.00 -0.06 -10.29
CA SER A 67 -5.06 0.49 -11.64
C SER A 67 -5.25 -0.63 -12.65
N PHE A 68 -6.06 -0.40 -13.68
CA PHE A 68 -6.30 -1.39 -14.72
C PHE A 68 -6.68 -0.76 -16.05
N PHE A 69 -6.34 -1.44 -17.14
CA PHE A 69 -6.65 -1.02 -18.50
C PHE A 69 -6.90 -2.22 -19.40
N ALA A 70 -7.78 -2.06 -20.40
CA ALA A 70 -7.93 -3.07 -21.44
C ALA A 70 -6.70 -3.01 -22.37
N VAL A 71 -6.08 -4.15 -22.67
CA VAL A 71 -4.85 -4.20 -23.50
C VAL A 71 -5.08 -3.66 -24.91
N LEU A 72 -6.31 -3.76 -25.42
CA LEU A 72 -6.69 -3.19 -26.72
C LEU A 72 -7.01 -1.68 -26.66
N GLU A 73 -7.19 -1.12 -25.46
CA GLU A 73 -7.45 0.30 -25.20
C GLU A 73 -6.52 0.84 -24.09
N PRO A 74 -5.18 0.75 -24.26
CA PRO A 74 -4.22 1.02 -23.19
C PRO A 74 -4.19 2.48 -22.72
N ASN A 75 -4.78 3.40 -23.50
CA ASN A 75 -4.92 4.80 -23.14
C ASN A 75 -6.07 5.06 -22.16
N VAL A 76 -6.95 4.08 -21.93
CA VAL A 76 -8.04 4.16 -20.96
C VAL A 76 -7.61 3.47 -19.67
N GLN A 77 -7.08 4.26 -18.76
CA GLN A 77 -6.68 3.81 -17.42
C GLN A 77 -7.83 4.01 -16.44
N LEU A 78 -8.21 2.94 -15.75
CA LEU A 78 -9.24 2.92 -14.72
C LEU A 78 -8.60 2.63 -13.37
N GLN A 79 -9.23 3.08 -12.29
CA GLN A 79 -8.74 2.90 -10.93
C GLN A 79 -9.86 2.50 -9.98
N GLN A 80 -9.52 1.69 -8.97
CA GLN A 80 -10.39 1.33 -7.86
C GLN A 80 -9.59 1.38 -6.56
N GLN A 81 -10.11 2.08 -5.56
CA GLN A 81 -9.52 2.12 -4.23
C GLN A 81 -10.04 0.97 -3.36
N VAL A 82 -9.15 0.39 -2.56
CA VAL A 82 -9.45 -0.62 -1.55
C VAL A 82 -9.10 -0.05 -0.19
N THR A 83 -10.12 0.33 0.58
CA THR A 83 -9.98 0.96 1.90
C THR A 83 -10.37 0.00 3.02
N GLY A 84 -10.24 0.44 4.28
CA GLY A 84 -10.59 -0.39 5.44
C GLY A 84 -9.62 -1.53 5.68
N ILE A 85 -8.35 -1.32 5.32
CA ILE A 85 -7.29 -2.30 5.47
C ILE A 85 -6.97 -2.47 6.96
N SER A 86 -6.95 -3.72 7.42
CA SER A 86 -6.48 -4.02 8.77
C SER A 86 -4.96 -3.79 8.84
N PRO A 87 -4.43 -3.10 9.88
CA PRO A 87 -2.98 -2.92 10.06
C PRO A 87 -2.21 -4.25 10.19
N THR A 88 -2.89 -5.33 10.56
CA THR A 88 -2.32 -6.68 10.70
C THR A 88 -2.71 -7.62 9.56
N ALA A 89 -3.26 -7.08 8.47
CA ALA A 89 -3.62 -7.88 7.30
C ALA A 89 -2.38 -8.63 6.80
N THR A 90 -2.48 -9.95 6.65
CA THR A 90 -1.43 -10.78 6.03
C THR A 90 -1.72 -11.08 4.57
N ASN A 91 -2.95 -10.83 4.10
CA ASN A 91 -3.39 -10.99 2.73
C ASN A 91 -4.57 -10.04 2.47
N VAL A 92 -4.64 -9.48 1.26
CA VAL A 92 -5.68 -8.54 0.84
C VAL A 92 -6.30 -9.06 -0.45
N THR A 93 -7.62 -8.96 -0.57
CA THR A 93 -8.37 -9.36 -1.77
C THR A 93 -9.27 -8.24 -2.25
N ALA A 94 -9.38 -8.04 -3.56
CA ALA A 94 -10.30 -7.08 -4.15
C ALA A 94 -10.97 -7.65 -5.40
N LYS A 95 -12.26 -7.33 -5.56
CA LYS A 95 -13.03 -7.65 -6.76
C LYS A 95 -13.15 -6.41 -7.63
N VAL A 96 -12.61 -6.49 -8.84
CA VAL A 96 -12.79 -5.49 -9.91
C VAL A 96 -13.95 -5.94 -10.80
N VAL A 97 -14.90 -5.04 -11.08
CA VAL A 97 -16.14 -5.32 -11.82
C VAL A 97 -16.29 -4.40 -13.02
N ASN A 98 -17.35 -4.58 -13.81
CA ASN A 98 -17.64 -3.83 -15.04
C ASN A 98 -16.56 -4.00 -16.12
N LEU A 99 -15.92 -5.17 -16.13
CA LEU A 99 -14.99 -5.55 -17.18
C LEU A 99 -15.77 -6.09 -18.39
N LEU A 100 -15.19 -5.94 -19.57
CA LEU A 100 -15.72 -6.55 -20.79
C LEU A 100 -15.37 -8.04 -20.82
N ALA A 101 -16.31 -8.85 -21.28
CA ALA A 101 -16.08 -10.28 -21.51
C ALA A 101 -15.09 -10.47 -22.67
N ASN A 102 -14.36 -11.59 -22.65
CA ASN A 102 -13.39 -11.95 -23.69
C ASN A 102 -12.35 -10.86 -23.99
N SER A 103 -11.93 -10.14 -22.97
CA SER A 103 -11.02 -9.02 -23.07
C SER A 103 -9.82 -9.24 -22.17
N THR A 104 -8.64 -8.82 -22.62
CA THR A 104 -7.42 -8.88 -21.82
C THR A 104 -7.23 -7.56 -21.10
N TYR A 105 -6.92 -7.62 -19.80
CA TYR A 105 -6.66 -6.47 -18.96
C TYR A 105 -5.27 -6.56 -18.30
N GLY A 106 -4.58 -5.42 -18.26
CA GLY A 106 -3.45 -5.22 -17.35
C GLY A 106 -3.93 -4.69 -16.01
N PHE A 107 -3.33 -5.14 -14.91
CA PHE A 107 -3.60 -4.68 -13.56
C PHE A 107 -2.30 -4.29 -12.85
N SER A 108 -2.31 -3.19 -12.10
CA SER A 108 -1.30 -2.86 -11.10
C SER A 108 -1.94 -2.51 -9.76
N VAL A 109 -1.18 -2.70 -8.68
CA VAL A 109 -1.60 -2.35 -7.32
C VAL A 109 -0.47 -1.59 -6.62
N SER A 110 -0.77 -0.43 -6.05
CA SER A 110 0.11 0.31 -5.13
C SER A 110 -0.50 0.37 -3.73
N ALA A 111 0.37 0.43 -2.71
CA ALA A 111 -0.03 0.64 -1.33
C ALA A 111 0.09 2.13 -0.96
N VAL A 112 -0.88 2.64 -0.20
CA VAL A 112 -0.94 4.03 0.27
C VAL A 112 -0.93 4.03 1.79
N ASN A 113 0.01 4.75 2.40
CA ASN A 113 -0.02 5.04 3.83
C ASN A 113 -0.58 6.45 4.08
N ASP A 114 -0.77 6.84 5.34
CA ASP A 114 -1.37 8.12 5.76
C ASP A 114 -0.72 9.38 5.18
N LEU A 115 0.46 9.29 4.55
CA LEU A 115 1.22 10.45 4.11
C LEU A 115 1.57 10.42 2.62
N LEU A 116 1.79 9.25 1.98
CA LEU A 116 2.23 9.15 0.58
C LEU A 116 1.85 7.80 -0.12
N GLN A 117 1.72 7.81 -1.46
CA GLN A 117 1.45 6.62 -2.32
C GLN A 117 2.75 5.90 -2.70
N GLY A 118 2.82 4.59 -2.45
CA GLY A 118 3.99 3.73 -2.63
C GLY A 118 4.28 3.25 -4.06
N THR A 119 5.24 2.32 -4.19
CA THR A 119 5.61 1.70 -5.48
C THR A 119 4.56 0.67 -5.92
N GLU A 120 4.42 0.42 -7.23
CA GLU A 120 3.39 -0.47 -7.81
C GLU A 120 3.91 -1.86 -8.18
N ALA A 121 3.10 -2.91 -7.96
CA ALA A 121 3.27 -4.25 -8.55
C ALA A 121 2.29 -4.47 -9.71
N ALA A 122 2.68 -5.12 -10.82
CA ALA A 122 1.85 -5.23 -12.04
C ALA A 122 1.83 -6.64 -12.69
N PHE A 123 0.73 -6.99 -13.37
CA PHE A 123 0.58 -8.22 -14.18
C PHE A 123 -0.56 -8.11 -15.24
N ILE A 124 -0.73 -9.13 -16.10
CA ILE A 124 -1.77 -9.18 -17.18
C ILE A 124 -2.67 -10.43 -17.04
N VAL A 125 -3.98 -10.31 -17.30
CA VAL A 125 -4.96 -11.42 -17.28
C VAL A 125 -6.06 -11.29 -18.34
N ASN A 126 -6.57 -12.43 -18.81
CA ASN A 126 -7.72 -12.53 -19.72
C ASN A 126 -9.04 -12.71 -18.94
N THR A 127 -10.09 -11.98 -19.29
CA THR A 127 -11.46 -12.27 -18.85
C THR A 127 -12.05 -13.40 -19.69
N THR A 128 -12.97 -14.17 -19.12
CA THR A 128 -13.64 -15.27 -19.81
C THR A 128 -14.84 -14.76 -20.60
N ASN A 129 -15.54 -15.68 -21.29
CA ASN A 129 -16.89 -15.40 -21.75
C ASN A 129 -17.79 -15.04 -20.55
N ALA A 130 -18.79 -14.18 -20.78
CA ALA A 130 -19.90 -14.06 -19.84
C ALA A 130 -20.56 -15.44 -19.73
N SER A 131 -20.65 -16.00 -18.52
CA SER A 131 -21.39 -17.24 -18.33
C SER A 131 -22.79 -17.02 -18.89
N SER A 132 -23.16 -17.77 -19.93
CA SER A 132 -24.55 -17.90 -20.30
C SER A 132 -25.27 -18.42 -19.06
N ARG A 133 -26.19 -17.62 -18.54
CA ARG A 133 -27.11 -18.06 -17.50
C ARG A 133 -27.91 -19.18 -18.13
N HIS A 134 -27.65 -20.42 -17.74
CA HIS A 134 -28.49 -21.54 -18.15
C HIS A 134 -29.89 -21.30 -17.54
N PRO A 135 -30.98 -21.45 -18.32
CA PRO A 135 -32.35 -21.20 -17.86
C PRO A 135 -32.75 -22.07 -16.66
#